data_AF-A0A533S0M7-F1
#
_entry.id   AF-A0A533S0M7-F1
#
_cell.length_a   1.000
_cell.length_b   1.000
_cell.length_c   1.000
_cell.angle_alpha   90.00
_cell.angle_beta   90.00
_cell.angle_gamma   90.00
#
_symmetry.space_group_name_H-M   'P 1'
#
loop_
_entity.id
_entity.type
_entity.pdbx_description
1 polymer ?
#
loop_
_entity_poly.entity_id
_entity_poly.type
_entity_poly.pdbx_seq_one_letter_code
_entity_poly.pdbx_strand_id
1 'polypeptide(L)'
;MSDIKVAPALAEAIAAPGAPSEHRIIVKYRKEISVSSRPLAGIVSAQHFVLIPATAMRASAAQIRDLAGDPTVERIWPDLLVHTCLDVSVPHIRAPQVWAAGFTGRNVPIATLDTGID
;
A
#
# COMPACT_ATOMS: atom_id res chain seq x y z
N MET A 1 -8.07 -9.27 -24.56
CA MET A 1 -6.97 -8.31 -24.30
C MET A 1 -6.23 -8.83 -23.09
N SER A 2 -4.91 -9.00 -23.14
CA SER A 2 -4.14 -9.41 -21.95
C SER A 2 -4.32 -8.34 -20.88
N ASP A 3 -5.07 -8.65 -19.81
CA ASP A 3 -5.15 -7.78 -18.63
C ASP A 3 -3.75 -7.64 -18.06
N ILE A 4 -3.13 -6.49 -18.26
CA ILE A 4 -1.80 -6.21 -17.72
C ILE A 4 -1.94 -6.09 -16.20
N LYS A 5 -1.56 -7.15 -15.48
CA LYS A 5 -1.60 -7.18 -14.02
C LYS A 5 -0.49 -6.36 -13.37
N VAL A 6 0.65 -6.20 -14.04
CA VAL A 6 1.80 -5.42 -13.52
C VAL A 6 1.59 -3.95 -13.83
N ALA A 7 1.53 -3.10 -12.80
CA ALA A 7 1.39 -1.66 -13.00
C ALA A 7 2.56 -1.08 -13.84
N PRO A 8 2.32 -0.14 -14.77
CA PRO A 8 3.37 0.44 -15.61
C PRO A 8 4.58 0.95 -14.82
N ALA A 9 4.34 1.70 -13.73
CA ALA A 9 5.42 2.20 -12.87
C ALA A 9 6.28 1.09 -12.25
N LEU A 10 5.71 -0.09 -11.96
CA LEU A 10 6.49 -1.24 -11.49
C LEU A 10 7.28 -1.88 -12.64
N ALA A 11 6.69 -1.98 -13.84
CA ALA A 11 7.39 -2.49 -15.01
C ALA A 11 8.60 -1.60 -15.37
N GLU A 12 8.43 -0.28 -15.30
CA GLU A 12 9.50 0.70 -15.47
C GLU A 12 10.58 0.56 -14.40
N ALA A 13 10.19 0.40 -13.12
CA ALA A 13 11.15 0.20 -12.03
C ALA A 13 11.98 -1.08 -12.22
N ILE A 14 11.37 -2.18 -12.68
CA ILE A 14 12.07 -3.45 -12.96
C ILE A 14 13.05 -3.30 -14.14
N ALA A 15 12.68 -2.52 -15.15
CA ALA A 15 13.50 -2.31 -16.34
C ALA A 15 14.60 -1.24 -16.16
N ALA A 16 14.60 -0.50 -15.05
CA ALA A 16 15.52 0.59 -14.82
C ALA A 16 16.99 0.10 -14.74
N PRO A 17 17.95 0.83 -15.32
CA PRO A 17 19.37 0.53 -15.14
C PRO A 17 19.76 0.54 -13.65
N GLY A 18 20.42 -0.52 -13.18
CA GLY A 18 20.80 -0.64 -11.77
C GLY A 18 19.62 -0.93 -10.83
N ALA A 19 18.47 -1.39 -11.35
CA ALA A 19 17.36 -1.83 -10.53
C ALA A 19 17.80 -2.87 -9.48
N PRO A 20 17.26 -2.81 -8.26
CA PRO A 20 17.60 -3.77 -7.22
C PRO A 20 17.18 -5.20 -7.62
N SER A 21 17.85 -6.20 -7.04
CA SER A 21 17.50 -7.61 -7.26
C SER A 21 16.08 -7.96 -6.81
N GLU A 22 15.51 -7.19 -5.88
CA GLU A 22 14.15 -7.31 -5.38
C GLU A 22 13.45 -5.95 -5.31
N HIS A 23 12.15 -5.96 -5.61
CA HIS A 23 11.28 -4.80 -5.57
C HIS A 23 10.25 -4.98 -4.45
N ARG A 24 9.92 -3.88 -3.75
CA ARG A 24 8.78 -3.88 -2.83
C ARG A 24 7.51 -3.76 -3.66
N ILE A 25 6.60 -4.70 -3.48
CA ILE A 25 5.36 -4.77 -4.25
C ILE A 25 4.16 -4.98 -3.34
N ILE A 26 2.99 -4.58 -3.83
CA ILE A 26 1.69 -4.92 -3.27
C ILE A 26 0.93 -5.73 -4.32
N VAL A 27 0.56 -6.96 -3.97
CA VAL A 27 -0.23 -7.85 -4.82
C VAL A 27 -1.67 -7.84 -4.32
N LYS A 28 -2.63 -7.53 -5.18
CA LYS A 28 -4.07 -7.72 -4.91
C LYS A 28 -4.58 -8.96 -5.61
N TYR A 29 -5.38 -9.73 -4.88
CA TYR A 29 -5.99 -10.96 -5.32
C TYR A 29 -7.49 -10.76 -5.61
N ARG A 30 -8.03 -11.60 -6.49
CA ARG A 30 -9.47 -11.64 -6.75
C ARG A 30 -10.22 -12.13 -5.50
N LYS A 31 -11.32 -11.45 -5.19
CA LYS A 31 -12.08 -11.54 -3.91
C LYS A 31 -12.59 -12.94 -3.54
N GLU A 32 -12.74 -13.84 -4.52
CA GLU A 32 -13.29 -15.19 -4.34
C GLU A 32 -12.29 -16.20 -3.79
N ILE A 33 -11.02 -15.81 -3.65
CA ILE A 33 -9.97 -16.70 -3.19
C ILE A 33 -9.53 -16.20 -1.83
N SER A 34 -10.00 -16.88 -0.78
CA SER A 34 -9.46 -16.77 0.56
C SER A 34 -8.01 -17.29 0.50
N VAL A 35 -7.07 -16.43 0.14
CA VAL A 35 -5.65 -16.77 0.17
C VAL A 35 -5.24 -16.83 1.64
N SER A 36 -5.52 -17.98 2.27
CA SER A 36 -4.66 -18.52 3.32
C SER A 36 -3.29 -18.73 2.66
N SER A 37 -2.52 -17.66 2.64
CA SER A 37 -1.17 -17.48 2.13
C SER A 37 -0.38 -18.78 2.08
N ARG A 38 -0.28 -19.40 0.89
CA ARG A 38 0.90 -20.21 0.61
C ARG A 38 2.01 -19.20 0.29
N PRO A 39 3.08 -19.13 1.09
CA PRO A 39 4.25 -18.39 0.66
C PRO A 39 4.71 -19.02 -0.65
N LEU A 40 4.82 -18.22 -1.71
CA LEU A 40 5.61 -18.61 -2.87
C LEU A 40 7.01 -18.98 -2.34
N ALA A 41 7.56 -20.10 -2.81
CA ALA A 41 8.86 -20.57 -2.36
C ALA A 41 9.90 -19.45 -2.46
N GLY A 42 10.57 -19.14 -1.34
CA GLY A 42 11.59 -18.10 -1.27
C GLY A 42 11.11 -16.69 -0.89
N ILE A 43 9.82 -16.45 -0.63
CA ILE A 43 9.37 -15.17 -0.06
C ILE A 43 9.56 -15.19 1.46
N VAL A 44 10.55 -14.44 1.94
CA VAL A 44 10.99 -14.45 3.36
C VAL A 44 10.15 -13.52 4.24
N SER A 45 9.55 -12.46 3.67
CA SER A 45 8.76 -11.48 4.41
C SER A 45 7.58 -10.99 3.58
N ALA A 46 6.37 -11.35 4.01
CA ALA A 46 5.11 -10.91 3.41
C ALA A 46 4.17 -10.40 4.51
N GLN A 47 3.57 -9.23 4.29
CA GLN A 47 2.53 -8.66 5.14
C GLN A 47 1.18 -8.80 4.46
N HIS A 48 0.35 -9.68 5.00
CA HIS A 48 -1.03 -9.88 4.55
C HIS A 48 -1.94 -8.82 5.18
N PHE A 49 -2.73 -8.12 4.36
CA PHE A 49 -3.70 -7.17 4.87
C PHE A 49 -4.99 -7.87 5.28
N VAL A 50 -5.57 -7.47 6.42
CA VAL A 50 -6.80 -8.08 6.94
C VAL A 50 -8.06 -7.49 6.26
N LEU A 51 -8.04 -6.20 5.92
CA LEU A 51 -9.20 -5.48 5.40
C LEU A 51 -9.35 -5.59 3.87
N ILE A 52 -8.27 -5.90 3.16
CA ILE A 52 -8.25 -6.01 1.70
C ILE A 52 -7.55 -7.31 1.30
N PRO A 53 -7.96 -7.96 0.20
CA PRO A 53 -7.32 -9.19 -0.29
C PRO A 53 -6.00 -8.83 -0.97
N ALA A 54 -5.02 -8.38 -0.20
CA ALA A 54 -3.74 -7.95 -0.71
C ALA A 54 -2.59 -8.34 0.22
N THR A 55 -1.39 -8.38 -0.34
CA THR A 55 -0.16 -8.72 0.38
C THR A 55 0.97 -7.81 -0.09
N ALA A 56 1.66 -7.17 0.86
CA ALA A 56 2.90 -6.47 0.60
C ALA A 56 4.08 -7.44 0.78
N MET A 57 5.03 -7.45 -0.15
CA MET A 57 6.19 -8.35 -0.11
C MET A 57 7.38 -7.77 -0.89
N ARG A 58 8.56 -8.37 -0.72
CA ARG A 58 9.68 -8.19 -1.65
C ARG A 58 9.69 -9.34 -2.65
N ALA A 59 9.92 -9.03 -3.92
CA ALA A 59 9.98 -10.02 -4.98
C ALA A 59 10.99 -9.64 -6.06
N SER A 60 11.69 -10.64 -6.58
CA SER A 60 12.51 -10.52 -7.79
C SER A 60 11.64 -10.33 -9.04
N ALA A 61 12.25 -9.84 -10.12
CA ALA A 61 11.58 -9.70 -11.41
C ALA A 61 11.00 -11.04 -11.94
N ALA A 62 11.63 -12.17 -11.62
CA ALA A 62 11.13 -13.49 -11.98
C ALA A 62 9.86 -13.84 -11.21
N GLN A 63 9.87 -13.67 -9.88
CA GLN A 63 8.69 -13.91 -9.05
C GLN A 63 7.52 -12.98 -9.41
N ILE A 64 7.79 -11.73 -9.83
CA ILE A 64 6.74 -10.81 -10.30
C ILE A 64 6.10 -11.32 -11.60
N ARG A 65 6.87 -11.91 -12.52
CA ARG A 65 6.32 -12.55 -13.72
C ARG A 65 5.48 -13.77 -13.39
N ASP A 66 5.92 -14.59 -12.44
CA ASP A 66 5.16 -15.77 -11.99
C ASP A 66 3.82 -15.35 -11.36
N LEU A 67 3.84 -14.33 -10.48
CA LEU A 67 2.63 -13.72 -9.92
C LEU A 67 1.70 -13.14 -10.99
N ALA A 68 2.26 -12.52 -12.03
CA ALA A 68 1.45 -12.01 -13.14
C ALA A 68 0.79 -13.15 -13.94
N GLY A 69 1.42 -14.33 -14.01
CA GLY A 69 0.85 -15.54 -14.60
C GLY A 69 -0.28 -16.16 -13.77
N ASP A 70 -0.27 -15.97 -12.46
CA ASP A 70 -1.24 -16.57 -11.54
C ASP A 70 -2.67 -16.01 -11.75
N PRO A 71 -3.68 -16.84 -12.11
CA PRO A 71 -5.04 -16.38 -12.37
C PRO A 71 -5.73 -15.75 -11.15
N THR A 72 -5.25 -16.06 -9.93
CA THR A 72 -5.77 -15.51 -8.68
C THR A 72 -5.36 -14.06 -8.45
N VAL A 73 -4.27 -13.61 -9.08
CA VAL A 73 -3.78 -12.23 -9.00
C VAL A 73 -4.63 -11.32 -9.87
N GLU A 74 -5.12 -10.24 -9.27
CA GLU A 74 -5.83 -9.16 -9.95
C GLU A 74 -4.84 -8.10 -10.43
N ARG A 75 -3.93 -7.65 -9.56
CA ARG A 75 -2.99 -6.57 -9.86
C ARG A 75 -1.76 -6.57 -8.96
N ILE A 76 -0.66 -6.03 -9.48
CA ILE A 76 0.63 -5.88 -8.80
C ILE A 76 1.10 -4.43 -8.94
N TRP A 77 1.30 -3.74 -7.81
CA TRP A 77 1.80 -2.37 -7.74
C TRP A 77 3.18 -2.30 -7.08
N PRO A 78 3.96 -1.24 -7.36
CA PRO A 78 5.10 -0.92 -6.51
C PRO A 78 4.59 -0.46 -5.13
N ASP A 79 5.29 -0.87 -4.07
CA ASP A 79 5.11 -0.32 -2.72
C ASP A 79 6.00 0.92 -2.58
N LEU A 80 5.42 2.08 -2.91
CA LEU A 80 6.15 3.34 -3.04
C LEU A 80 6.40 3.99 -1.68
N LEU A 81 7.51 4.73 -1.59
CA LEU A 81 7.73 5.67 -0.49
C LEU A 81 6.72 6.83 -0.62
N VAL A 82 6.13 7.21 0.51
CA VAL A 82 5.29 8.39 0.65
C VAL A 82 5.96 9.40 1.56
N HIS A 83 5.58 10.68 1.46
CA HIS A 83 6.20 11.79 2.17
C HIS A 83 5.17 12.58 2.96
N THR A 84 5.59 13.17 4.07
CA THR A 84 4.77 14.07 4.88
C THR A 84 4.44 15.33 4.09
N CYS A 85 3.18 15.77 4.16
CA CYS A 85 2.76 17.06 3.64
C CYS A 85 2.42 17.97 4.82
N LEU A 86 3.05 19.14 4.89
CA LEU A 86 2.76 20.12 5.94
C LEU A 86 1.50 20.90 5.56
N ASP A 87 0.53 20.98 6.46
CA ASP A 87 -0.65 21.83 6.28
C ASP A 87 -0.67 22.99 7.31
N VAL A 88 -1.22 24.13 6.89
CA VAL A 88 -1.49 25.28 7.77
C VAL A 88 -2.93 25.74 7.54
N SER A 89 -3.88 24.92 7.98
CA SER A 89 -5.31 25.13 7.69
C SER A 89 -6.11 25.71 8.86
N VAL A 90 -5.63 25.61 10.10
CA VAL A 90 -6.41 25.85 11.33
C VAL A 90 -7.12 27.23 11.36
N PRO A 91 -6.45 28.37 11.06
CA PRO A 91 -7.15 29.66 11.03
C PRO A 91 -8.13 29.78 9.85
N HIS A 92 -7.78 29.18 8.70
CA HIS A 92 -8.56 29.26 7.47
C HIS A 92 -9.90 28.53 7.59
N ILE A 93 -9.94 27.41 8.32
CA ILE A 93 -11.16 26.61 8.54
C ILE A 93 -12.02 27.09 9.71
N ARG A 94 -11.66 28.20 10.37
CA ARG A 94 -12.40 28.77 11.51
C ARG A 94 -12.58 27.81 12.70
N ALA A 95 -11.60 26.93 12.93
CA ALA A 95 -11.58 26.04 14.09
C ALA A 95 -11.65 26.80 15.44
N PRO A 96 -10.98 27.97 15.62
CA PRO A 96 -11.08 28.72 16.87
C PRO A 96 -12.51 29.12 17.29
N GLN A 97 -13.37 29.46 16.33
CA GLN A 97 -14.77 29.83 16.62
C GLN A 97 -15.58 28.63 17.14
N VAL A 98 -15.31 27.43 16.61
CA VAL A 98 -15.98 26.19 17.05
C VAL A 98 -15.54 25.83 18.48
N TRP A 99 -14.27 25.97 18.80
CA TRP A 99 -13.76 25.76 20.16
C TRP A 99 -14.33 26.78 21.15
N ALA A 100 -14.41 28.06 20.75
CA ALA A 100 -15.01 29.13 21.55
C ALA A 100 -16.50 28.89 21.85
N ALA A 101 -17.21 28.20 20.95
CA ALA A 101 -18.60 27.78 21.15
C ALA A 101 -18.75 26.56 22.09
N GLY A 102 -17.64 26.01 22.63
CA GLY A 102 -17.65 24.93 23.62
C GLY A 102 -17.61 23.51 23.06
N PHE A 103 -17.45 23.34 21.74
CA PHE A 103 -17.30 22.02 21.13
C PHE A 103 -15.87 21.51 21.30
N THR A 104 -15.72 20.34 21.91
CA THR A 104 -14.41 19.81 22.34
C THR A 104 -14.00 18.51 21.66
N GLY A 105 -14.92 17.79 21.01
CA GLY A 105 -14.66 16.44 20.51
C GLY A 105 -14.49 15.39 21.62
N ARG A 106 -14.87 15.70 22.87
CA ARG A 106 -14.79 14.75 23.99
C ARG A 106 -15.50 13.44 23.64
N ASN A 107 -14.83 12.32 23.94
CA ASN A 107 -15.27 10.95 23.64
C ASN A 107 -15.32 10.59 22.15
N VAL A 108 -14.70 11.38 21.27
CA VAL A 108 -14.51 11.04 19.86
C VAL A 108 -13.04 10.68 19.64
N PRO A 109 -12.70 9.39 19.46
CA PRO A 109 -11.31 8.98 19.20
C PRO A 109 -10.91 9.38 17.78
N ILE A 110 -9.67 9.83 17.63
CA ILE A 110 -9.03 10.13 16.34
C ILE A 110 -7.77 9.28 16.23
N ALA A 111 -7.66 8.51 15.15
CA ALA A 111 -6.45 7.76 14.82
C ALA A 111 -5.58 8.58 13.87
N THR A 112 -4.45 9.07 14.38
CA THR A 112 -3.45 9.79 13.59
C THR A 112 -2.38 8.82 13.13
N LEU A 113 -2.30 8.59 11.81
CA LEU A 113 -1.25 7.77 11.20
C LEU A 113 -0.18 8.69 10.64
N ASP A 114 0.77 9.07 11.49
CA ASP A 114 1.85 10.00 11.18
C ASP A 114 3.18 9.50 11.78
N THR A 115 4.19 10.35 11.80
CA THR A 115 5.53 10.14 12.34
C THR A 115 5.59 9.98 13.87
N GLY A 116 4.50 10.27 14.58
CA GLY A 116 4.38 10.12 16.03
C GLY A 116 3.84 11.39 16.71
N ILE A 117 3.84 11.38 18.04
CA ILE A 117 3.53 12.53 18.92
C ILE A 117 4.56 12.56 20.06
N ASP A 118 4.91 13.75 20.54
CA ASP A 118 5.71 13.95 21.76
C ASP A 118 4.84 13.87 23.02
#